data_AF-A0A946GX92-F1
#
_entry.id   AF-A0A946GX92-F1
#
_cell.length_a   1.000
_cell.length_b   1.000
_cell.length_c   1.000
_cell.angle_alpha   90.00
_cell.angle_beta   90.00
_cell.angle_gamma   90.00
#
_symmetry.space_group_name_H-M   'P 1'
#
loop_
_entity.id
_entity.type
_entity.pdbx_description
1 polymer ?
#
loop_
_entity_poly.entity_id
_entity_poly.type
_entity_poly.pdbx_seq_one_letter_code
_entity_poly.pdbx_strand_id
1 'polypeptide(L)'
;MCLIARHLEAHGIPTLCLGSAFDILEAGKPPRAAFVDYPLGHSAGKPFDLVDQEDIVHRALTGFEDIKAPGGAITMLKNTWGDELWRAEASSTEGSDTRQPRDTTPQFQFVEDRAAMENRK
;
A
#
# COMPACT_ATOMS: atom_id res chain seq x y z
N MET A 1 0.76 2.97 -8.28
CA MET A 1 0.10 1.64 -8.22
C MET A 1 -0.91 1.40 -9.33
N CYS A 2 -1.91 2.26 -9.51
CA CYS A 2 -3.02 2.00 -10.45
C CYS A 2 -2.59 1.89 -11.94
N LEU A 3 -1.62 2.69 -12.40
CA LEU A 3 -1.06 2.59 -13.75
C LEU A 3 -0.35 1.25 -14.00
N ILE A 4 0.41 0.78 -13.02
CA ILE A 4 1.12 -0.51 -13.08
C ILE A 4 0.11 -1.64 -13.13
N ALA A 5 -0.93 -1.59 -12.28
CA ALA A 5 -2.00 -2.57 -12.29
C ALA A 5 -2.66 -2.70 -13.68
N ARG A 6 -3.02 -1.58 -14.32
CA ARG A 6 -3.56 -1.60 -15.70
C ARG A 6 -2.58 -2.16 -16.72
N HIS A 7 -1.29 -1.83 -16.59
CA HIS A 7 -0.27 -2.37 -17.50
C HIS A 7 -0.15 -3.89 -17.36
N LEU A 8 -0.16 -4.42 -16.14
CA LEU A 8 -0.13 -5.85 -15.87
C LEU A 8 -1.38 -6.58 -16.39
N GLU A 9 -2.57 -6.00 -16.20
CA GLU A 9 -3.82 -6.54 -16.77
C GLU A 9 -3.78 -6.65 -18.28
N ALA A 10 -3.26 -5.62 -18.96
CA ALA A 10 -3.14 -5.62 -20.42
C ALA A 10 -2.23 -6.75 -20.93
N HIS A 11 -1.41 -7.33 -20.05
CA HIS A 11 -0.55 -8.49 -20.33
C HIS A 11 -1.08 -9.79 -19.71
N GLY A 12 -2.34 -9.83 -19.30
CA GLY A 12 -3.00 -11.04 -18.79
C GLY A 12 -2.68 -11.39 -17.34
N ILE A 13 -2.09 -10.47 -16.57
CA ILE A 13 -1.81 -10.67 -15.14
C ILE A 13 -2.92 -9.99 -14.33
N PRO A 14 -3.75 -10.75 -13.59
CA PRO A 14 -4.82 -10.18 -12.78
C PRO A 14 -4.25 -9.46 -11.55
N THR A 15 -4.76 -8.26 -11.27
CA THR A 15 -4.31 -7.34 -10.22
C THR A 15 -5.46 -6.75 -9.40
N LEU A 16 -5.24 -6.52 -8.11
CA LEU A 16 -6.18 -5.80 -7.26
C LEU A 16 -5.41 -4.83 -6.37
N CYS A 17 -5.94 -3.62 -6.21
CA CYS A 17 -5.39 -2.64 -5.28
C CYS A 17 -6.18 -2.67 -3.97
N LEU A 18 -5.58 -3.17 -2.89
CA LEU A 18 -6.07 -3.02 -1.52
C LEU A 18 -5.42 -1.78 -0.91
N GLY A 19 -6.21 -0.83 -0.42
CA GLY A 19 -5.68 0.42 0.12
C GLY A 19 -6.60 1.15 1.09
N SER A 20 -6.04 2.16 1.74
CA SER A 20 -6.74 2.97 2.76
C SER A 20 -6.85 4.46 2.40
N ALA A 21 -6.47 4.82 1.17
CA ALA A 21 -6.67 6.16 0.62
C ALA A 21 -7.74 6.09 -0.49
N PHE A 22 -8.99 6.33 -0.12
CA PHE A 22 -10.14 6.17 -1.02
C PHE A 22 -10.05 7.09 -2.25
N ASP A 23 -9.74 8.37 -2.02
CA ASP A 23 -9.57 9.40 -3.04
C ASP A 23 -8.47 9.03 -4.06
N ILE A 24 -7.35 8.46 -3.59
CA ILE A 24 -6.26 7.98 -4.45
C ILE A 24 -6.71 6.78 -5.30
N LEU A 25 -7.48 5.85 -4.72
CA LEU A 25 -8.03 4.72 -5.48
C LEU A 25 -9.04 5.21 -6.54
N GLU A 26 -9.91 6.14 -6.18
CA GLU A 26 -10.92 6.72 -7.07
C GLU A 26 -10.27 7.48 -8.23
N ALA A 27 -9.35 8.40 -7.94
CA ALA A 27 -8.62 9.15 -8.96
C ALA A 27 -7.76 8.21 -9.83
N GLY A 28 -7.16 7.20 -9.21
CA GLY A 28 -6.24 6.28 -9.85
C GLY A 28 -6.92 5.28 -10.79
N LYS A 29 -8.20 4.95 -10.57
CA LYS A 29 -9.01 4.01 -11.37
C LYS A 29 -8.30 2.68 -11.66
N PRO A 30 -7.88 1.92 -10.62
CA PRO A 30 -7.30 0.60 -10.83
C PRO A 30 -8.32 -0.36 -11.49
N PRO A 31 -7.87 -1.47 -12.08
CA PRO A 31 -8.76 -2.48 -12.67
C PRO A 31 -9.78 -3.02 -11.67
N ARG A 32 -9.32 -3.29 -10.43
CA ARG A 32 -10.11 -3.74 -9.28
C ARG A 32 -9.53 -3.11 -8.02
N ALA A 33 -10.38 -2.76 -7.07
CA ALA A 33 -9.94 -2.20 -5.80
C ALA A 33 -10.82 -2.61 -4.63
N ALA A 34 -10.18 -2.75 -3.48
CA ALA A 34 -10.82 -2.84 -2.19
C ALA A 34 -10.28 -1.72 -1.29
N PHE A 35 -11.18 -1.06 -0.58
CA PHE A 35 -10.87 -0.02 0.37
C PHE A 35 -11.12 -0.50 1.79
N VAL A 36 -10.17 -0.27 2.69
CA VAL A 36 -10.31 -0.46 4.13
C VAL A 36 -9.95 0.83 4.85
N ASP A 37 -10.85 1.31 5.71
CA ASP A 37 -10.75 2.61 6.38
C ASP A 37 -9.86 2.58 7.62
N TYR A 38 -8.61 2.21 7.41
CA TYR A 38 -7.57 2.03 8.42
C TYR A 38 -6.48 3.11 8.26
N PRO A 39 -5.63 3.34 9.28
CA PRO A 39 -4.47 4.21 9.13
C PRO A 39 -3.61 3.80 7.93
N LEU A 40 -3.00 4.78 7.27
CA LEU A 40 -2.06 4.50 6.19
C LEU A 40 -0.93 3.57 6.68
N GLY A 41 -0.60 2.58 5.86
CA GLY A 41 0.36 1.52 6.22
C GLY A 41 -0.29 0.26 6.82
N HIS A 42 -1.57 0.29 7.18
CA HIS A 42 -2.27 -0.84 7.79
C HIS A 42 -3.38 -1.43 6.92
N SER A 43 -3.31 -1.23 5.60
CA SER A 43 -4.36 -1.70 4.67
C SER A 43 -4.51 -3.22 4.60
N ALA A 44 -3.57 -3.99 5.16
CA ALA A 44 -3.62 -5.45 5.26
C ALA A 44 -4.13 -5.96 6.63
N GLY A 45 -4.50 -5.07 7.55
CA GLY A 45 -5.03 -5.40 8.88
C GLY A 45 -4.27 -4.79 10.05
N LYS A 46 -4.82 -4.94 11.25
CA LYS A 46 -4.22 -4.43 12.49
C LYS A 46 -2.92 -5.15 12.83
N PRO A 47 -1.95 -4.47 13.47
CA PRO A 47 -0.73 -5.12 13.95
C PRO A 47 -1.05 -6.28 14.88
N PHE A 48 -0.41 -7.44 14.62
CA PHE A 48 -0.52 -8.66 15.43
C PHE A 48 -1.92 -9.28 15.55
N ASP A 49 -2.90 -8.83 14.75
CA ASP A 49 -4.23 -9.41 14.69
C ASP A 49 -4.39 -10.25 13.42
N LEU A 50 -4.09 -11.55 13.53
CA LEU A 50 -4.17 -12.48 12.40
C LEU A 50 -5.59 -12.61 11.86
N VAL A 51 -6.60 -12.54 12.72
CA VAL A 51 -8.00 -12.74 12.32
C VAL A 51 -8.46 -11.57 11.45
N ASP A 52 -8.14 -10.34 11.85
CA ASP A 52 -8.45 -9.15 11.06
C ASP A 52 -7.66 -9.12 9.74
N GLN A 53 -6.38 -9.48 9.76
CA GLN A 53 -5.54 -9.53 8.57
C GLN A 53 -6.05 -10.54 7.54
N GLU A 54 -6.39 -11.75 7.99
CA GLU A 54 -6.96 -12.79 7.13
C GLU A 54 -8.30 -12.33 6.55
N ASP A 55 -9.24 -11.84 7.36
CA ASP A 55 -10.56 -11.39 6.89
C ASP A 55 -10.44 -10.30 5.81
N ILE A 56 -9.56 -9.30 6.01
CA ILE A 56 -9.32 -8.23 5.03
C ILE A 56 -8.80 -8.80 3.70
N VAL A 57 -7.77 -9.66 3.75
CA VAL A 57 -7.18 -10.23 2.53
C VAL A 57 -8.18 -11.12 1.82
N HIS A 58 -8.90 -11.97 2.55
CA HIS A 58 -9.93 -12.84 1.96
C HIS A 58 -11.03 -12.03 1.26
N ARG A 59 -11.57 -10.99 1.90
CA ARG A 59 -12.58 -10.12 1.28
C ARG A 59 -12.04 -9.32 0.10
N ALA A 60 -10.80 -8.88 0.15
CA ALA A 60 -10.18 -8.22 -0.99
C ALA A 60 -10.07 -9.18 -2.19
N LEU A 61 -9.70 -10.44 -1.96
CA LEU A 61 -9.56 -11.44 -3.01
C LEU A 61 -10.88 -11.82 -3.68
N THR A 62 -12.03 -11.75 -2.99
CA THR A 62 -13.34 -11.96 -3.65
C THR A 62 -13.59 -10.94 -4.76
N GLY A 63 -12.92 -9.79 -4.74
CA GLY A 63 -12.96 -8.79 -5.81
C GLY A 63 -12.54 -9.32 -7.19
N PHE A 64 -11.73 -10.39 -7.27
CA PHE A 64 -11.42 -11.04 -8.55
C PHE A 64 -12.62 -11.80 -9.14
N GLU A 65 -13.49 -12.31 -8.27
CA GLU A 65 -14.72 -13.00 -8.66
C GLU A 65 -15.84 -12.00 -8.99
N ASP A 66 -15.91 -10.88 -8.27
CA ASP A 66 -17.03 -9.95 -8.39
C ASP A 66 -16.80 -8.82 -9.41
N ILE A 67 -15.58 -8.30 -9.53
CA ILE A 67 -15.28 -7.11 -10.34
C ILE A 67 -14.82 -7.54 -11.74
N LYS A 68 -15.74 -7.51 -12.70
CA LYS A 68 -15.51 -7.98 -14.08
C LYS A 68 -15.10 -6.90 -15.09
N ALA A 69 -15.30 -5.62 -14.78
CA ALA A 69 -14.98 -4.51 -15.69
C ALA A 69 -13.94 -3.55 -15.08
N PRO A 70 -12.87 -3.18 -15.82
CA PRO A 70 -11.88 -2.20 -15.37
C PRO A 70 -12.50 -0.82 -15.09
N GLY A 71 -12.00 -0.12 -14.06
CA GLY A 71 -12.57 1.16 -13.63
C GLY A 71 -13.88 1.00 -12.83
N GLY A 72 -14.17 -0.21 -12.38
CA GLY A 72 -15.35 -0.57 -11.60
C GLY A 72 -15.32 -0.09 -10.14
N ALA A 73 -16.43 -0.39 -9.46
CA ALA A 73 -16.68 -0.06 -8.06
C ALA A 73 -15.53 -0.48 -7.14
N ILE A 74 -15.22 0.39 -6.18
CA ILE A 74 -14.29 0.09 -5.08
C ILE A 74 -15.08 -0.69 -4.02
N THR A 75 -14.65 -1.91 -3.71
CA THR A 75 -15.27 -2.70 -2.65
C THR A 75 -14.95 -2.08 -1.30
N MET A 76 -15.97 -1.65 -0.56
CA MET A 76 -15.81 -1.11 0.78
C MET A 76 -15.78 -2.25 1.80
N LEU A 77 -14.62 -2.48 2.42
CA LEU A 77 -14.49 -3.47 3.50
C LEU A 77 -15.13 -2.92 4.78
N LYS A 78 -15.76 -3.82 5.56
CA LYS A 78 -16.53 -3.45 6.77
C LYS A 78 -15.69 -3.52 8.05
N ASN A 79 -14.41 -3.82 7.93
CA ASN A 79 -13.46 -3.90 9.05
C ASN A 79 -13.35 -2.53 9.73
N THR A 80 -13.14 -2.53 11.05
CA THR A 80 -13.09 -1.30 11.84
C THR A 80 -11.81 -1.24 12.66
N TRP A 81 -11.13 -0.09 12.65
CA TRP A 81 -9.92 0.11 13.44
C TRP A 81 -10.22 0.03 14.94
N GLY A 82 -11.35 0.58 15.35
CA GLY A 82 -11.85 0.61 16.73
C GLY A 82 -12.10 2.04 17.17
N ASP A 83 -11.04 2.82 17.35
CA ASP A 83 -11.10 4.26 17.63
C ASP A 83 -10.77 5.11 16.39
N GLU A 84 -10.99 6.42 16.50
CA GLU A 84 -10.67 7.42 15.46
C GLU A 84 -9.50 8.35 15.83
N LEU A 85 -8.79 8.08 16.94
CA LEU A 85 -7.70 8.93 17.42
C LEU A 85 -6.58 9.03 16.39
N TRP A 86 -6.34 7.94 15.67
CA TRP A 86 -5.37 7.87 14.57
C TRP A 86 -5.63 8.90 13.46
N ARG A 87 -6.88 9.33 13.23
CA ARG A 87 -7.20 10.34 12.20
C ARG A 87 -6.73 11.72 12.63
N ALA A 88 -6.92 12.04 13.92
CA ALA A 88 -6.43 13.27 14.51
C ALA A 88 -4.89 13.31 14.49
N GLU A 89 -4.25 12.18 14.83
CA GLU A 89 -2.79 12.03 14.74
C GLU A 89 -2.28 12.19 13.30
N ALA A 90 -2.92 11.51 12.33
CA ALA A 90 -2.56 11.59 10.92
C ALA A 90 -2.76 12.98 10.31
N SER A 91 -3.67 13.79 10.86
CA SER A 91 -3.93 15.17 10.42
C SER A 91 -3.09 16.20 11.17
N SER A 92 -2.34 15.79 12.19
CA SER A 92 -1.53 16.69 13.00
C SER A 92 -0.25 17.11 12.26
N THR A 93 0.13 18.37 12.44
CA THR A 93 1.42 18.91 11.98
C THR A 93 2.41 19.08 13.14
N GLU A 94 2.01 18.72 14.36
CA GLU A 94 2.81 18.88 15.59
C GLU A 94 3.77 17.71 15.85
N GLY A 95 3.79 16.70 14.97
CA GLY A 95 4.66 15.54 15.08
C GLY A 95 6.14 15.88 14.87
N SER A 96 7.02 15.26 15.66
CA SER A 96 8.46 15.28 15.39
C SER A 96 8.81 14.31 14.25
N ASP A 97 9.88 14.59 13.52
CA ASP A 97 10.38 13.67 12.50
C ASP A 97 10.96 12.43 13.19
N THR A 98 10.20 11.33 13.18
CA THR A 98 10.61 10.04 13.76
C THR A 98 11.41 9.17 12.79
N ARG A 99 11.63 9.65 11.56
CA ARG A 99 12.44 8.93 10.58
C ARG A 99 13.88 8.84 11.08
N GLN A 100 14.52 7.70 10.83
CA GLN A 100 15.95 7.57 11.08
C GLN A 100 16.72 8.60 10.24
N PRO A 101 17.79 9.20 10.78
CA PRO A 101 18.61 10.12 10.01
C PRO A 101 19.14 9.40 8.78
N ARG A 102 19.16 10.12 7.65
CA ARG A 102 19.63 9.55 6.39
C ARG A 102 21.09 9.14 6.56
N ASP A 103 21.38 7.86 6.38
CA ASP A 103 22.75 7.38 6.27
C ASP A 103 23.38 7.99 5.00
N THR A 104 24.52 8.64 5.18
CA THR A 104 25.28 9.26 4.08
C THR A 104 26.38 8.33 3.55
N THR A 105 26.60 7.19 4.22
CA THR A 105 27.54 6.16 3.80
C THR A 105 27.05 5.53 2.50
N PRO A 106 27.86 5.56 1.42
CA PRO A 106 27.50 4.88 0.20
C PRO A 106 27.33 3.37 0.44
N GLN A 107 26.15 2.86 0.11
CA GLN A 107 25.81 1.43 0.17
C GLN A 107 26.06 0.82 -1.21
N PHE A 108 26.86 -0.24 -1.25
CA PHE A 108 27.22 -0.94 -2.48
C PHE A 108 26.65 -2.34 -2.47
N GLN A 109 26.15 -2.81 -3.61
CA GLN A 109 25.66 -4.17 -3.74
C GLN A 109 26.82 -5.17 -3.68
N PHE A 110 27.96 -4.83 -4.29
CA PHE A 110 29.16 -5.67 -4.33
C PHE A 110 30.40 -4.96 -3.76
N VAL A 111 31.40 -5.75 -3.35
CA VAL A 111 32.66 -5.21 -2.80
C VAL A 111 33.49 -4.54 -3.89
N GLU A 112 33.38 -5.03 -5.12
CA GLU A 112 34.03 -4.51 -6.31
C GLU A 112 33.54 -3.10 -6.64
N ASP A 113 32.25 -2.81 -6.43
CA ASP A 113 31.68 -1.47 -6.65
C ASP A 113 32.27 -0.45 -5.67
N ARG A 114 32.47 -0.88 -4.41
CA ARG A 114 33.16 -0.08 -3.38
C ARG A 114 34.60 0.19 -3.80
N ALA A 115 35.34 -0.85 -4.18
CA ALA A 115 36.73 -0.73 -4.61
C ALA A 115 36.88 0.18 -5.85
N ALA A 116 35.96 0.07 -6.82
CA ALA A 116 35.96 0.92 -8.01
C ALA A 116 35.69 2.40 -7.68
N MET A 117 34.85 2.69 -6.68
CA MET A 117 34.62 4.06 -6.20
C MET A 117 35.86 4.61 -5.47
N GLU A 118 36.48 3.82 -4.60
CA GLU A 118 37.65 4.22 -3.82
C GLU A 118 38.88 4.47 -4.71
N ASN A 119 39.06 3.66 -5.76
CA ASN A 119 40.15 3.78 -6.73
C ASN A 119 39.98 4.94 -7.74
N ARG A 120 38.87 5.70 -7.68
CA ARG A 120 38.64 6.89 -8.52
C ARG A 120 39.11 8.21 -7.89
N LYS A 121 39.66 8.18 -6.67
CA LYS A 121 40.30 9.33 -6.01
C LYS A 121 41.79 9.39 -6.31
#